data_AF-A0A523TBT8-F1
#
_entry.id   AF-A0A523TBT8-F1
#
_cell.length_a   1.000
_cell.length_b   1.000
_cell.length_c   1.000
_cell.angle_alpha   90.00
_cell.angle_beta   90.00
_cell.angle_gamma   90.00
#
_symmetry.space_group_name_H-M   'P 1'
#
loop_
_entity.id
_entity.type
_entity.pdbx_description
1 polymer ?
#
loop_
_entity_poly.entity_id
_entity_poly.type
_entity_poly.pdbx_seq_one_letter_code
_entity_poly.pdbx_strand_id
1 'polypeptide(L)'
;MRRIKDDLGRTVDAEDNLAKMIMIEQAIDAAYEIDEPISRSYAFCDCIIAISEFARETSNFETLERTQPLLEQITNKGATARALSYLAIVLSALTHEEEAEKALLDAIKYASEIRDDFDRRDALLDIATSAADMSFLLNKRRLVNLGLQFQDQLTKGQKAYLYGYLSTVLQSEEGTQLMREAMNIANQIKDPITRSKVSLELATLLTSHTKPLEE
;
A
#
# COMPACT_ATOMS: atom_id res chain seq x y z
N MET A 1 15.41 -15.32 -33.36
CA MET A 1 14.76 -14.50 -32.32
C MET A 1 14.21 -13.25 -32.98
N ARG A 2 12.89 -13.08 -33.04
CA ARG A 2 12.26 -11.87 -33.59
C ARG A 2 12.08 -10.85 -32.46
N ARG A 3 12.72 -9.68 -32.59
CA ARG A 3 12.39 -8.49 -31.81
C ARG A 3 11.12 -7.89 -32.45
N ILE A 4 10.05 -7.77 -31.68
CA ILE A 4 8.84 -7.06 -32.10
C ILE A 4 8.83 -5.75 -31.30
N LYS A 5 8.94 -4.62 -31.99
CA LYS A 5 8.73 -3.28 -31.42
C LYS A 5 7.29 -2.86 -31.62
N ASP A 6 6.73 -2.16 -30.64
CA ASP A 6 5.48 -1.44 -30.82
C ASP A 6 5.71 -0.10 -31.54
N ASP A 7 4.62 0.56 -31.92
CA ASP A 7 4.61 1.78 -32.74
C ASP A 7 5.16 3.02 -31.99
N LEU A 8 5.59 2.86 -30.72
CA LEU A 8 6.22 3.87 -29.87
C LEU A 8 7.68 3.55 -29.52
N GLY A 9 8.22 2.43 -30.03
CA GLY A 9 9.63 2.09 -29.93
C GLY A 9 10.12 1.68 -28.54
N ARG A 10 9.22 1.29 -27.62
CA ARG A 10 9.61 0.81 -26.29
C ARG A 10 9.49 -0.71 -26.23
N THR A 11 10.58 -1.39 -26.52
CA THR A 11 10.78 -2.77 -26.07
C THR A 11 11.62 -2.71 -24.81
N VAL A 12 11.04 -2.96 -23.65
CA VAL A 12 11.83 -3.39 -22.49
C VAL A 12 12.26 -4.82 -22.85
N ASP A 13 13.52 -4.98 -23.25
CA ASP A 13 13.99 -6.20 -23.89
C ASP A 13 14.06 -7.36 -22.87
N ALA A 14 13.89 -8.61 -23.32
CA ALA A 14 13.97 -9.79 -22.44
C ALA A 14 15.31 -9.91 -21.69
N GLU A 15 16.37 -9.32 -22.24
CA GLU A 15 17.69 -9.20 -21.60
C GLU A 15 17.66 -8.26 -20.39
N ASP A 16 16.93 -7.14 -20.47
CA ASP A 16 16.77 -6.19 -19.35
C ASP A 16 15.93 -6.81 -18.23
N ASN A 17 14.85 -7.53 -18.59
CA ASN A 17 14.04 -8.25 -17.61
C ASN A 17 14.84 -9.36 -16.90
N LEU A 18 15.68 -10.09 -17.64
CA LEU A 18 16.59 -11.08 -17.08
C LEU A 18 17.61 -10.42 -16.14
N ALA A 19 18.23 -9.32 -16.55
CA ALA A 19 19.20 -8.59 -15.74
C ALA A 19 18.56 -8.05 -14.45
N LYS A 20 17.35 -7.47 -14.54
CA LYS A 20 16.60 -6.99 -13.37
C LYS A 20 16.27 -8.13 -12.41
N MET A 21 15.84 -9.29 -12.91
CA MET A 21 15.55 -10.43 -12.05
C MET A 21 16.82 -11.01 -11.40
N ILE A 22 17.96 -11.04 -12.10
CA ILE A 22 19.26 -11.42 -11.49
C ILE A 22 19.62 -10.49 -10.33
N MET A 23 19.40 -9.18 -10.49
CA MET A 23 19.69 -8.21 -9.42
C MET A 23 18.74 -8.39 -8.22
N ILE A 24 17.49 -8.75 -8.46
CA ILE A 24 16.53 -9.10 -7.38
C ILE A 24 17.03 -10.33 -6.63
N GLU A 25 17.50 -11.38 -7.31
CA GLU A 25 18.07 -12.56 -6.63
C GLU A 25 19.30 -12.23 -5.79
N GLN A 26 20.20 -11.39 -6.32
CA GLN A 26 21.37 -10.95 -5.56
C GLN A 26 20.99 -10.14 -4.32
N ALA A 27 19.93 -9.34 -4.39
CA ALA A 27 19.39 -8.62 -3.24
C ALA A 27 18.79 -9.57 -2.20
N ILE A 28 18.14 -10.65 -2.62
CA ILE A 28 17.63 -11.71 -1.74
C ILE A 28 18.79 -12.41 -1.03
N ASP A 29 19.82 -12.82 -1.77
CA ASP A 29 21.02 -13.43 -1.19
C ASP A 29 21.67 -12.50 -0.16
N ALA A 30 21.84 -11.22 -0.49
CA ALA A 30 22.36 -10.23 0.44
C ALA A 30 21.45 -10.03 1.67
N ALA A 31 20.12 -10.11 1.52
CA ALA A 31 19.20 -10.04 2.65
C ALA A 31 19.39 -11.23 3.61
N TYR A 32 19.66 -12.44 3.09
CA TYR A 32 19.98 -13.60 3.92
C TYR A 32 21.28 -13.44 4.71
N GLU A 33 22.23 -12.65 4.22
CA GLU A 33 23.50 -12.35 4.91
C GLU A 33 23.35 -11.33 6.06
N ILE A 34 22.21 -10.64 6.18
CA ILE A 34 22.01 -9.66 7.25
C ILE A 34 21.80 -10.37 8.59
N ASP A 35 22.71 -10.12 9.54
CA ASP A 35 22.63 -10.71 10.88
C ASP A 35 21.51 -10.11 11.75
N GLU A 36 21.29 -8.79 11.66
CA GLU A 36 20.34 -8.09 12.50
C GLU A 36 18.88 -8.36 12.03
N PRO A 37 18.04 -9.02 12.85
CA PRO A 37 16.75 -9.54 12.38
C PRO A 37 15.76 -8.49 11.88
N ILE A 38 15.76 -7.28 12.47
CA ILE A 38 14.83 -6.22 12.06
C ILE A 38 15.25 -5.67 10.69
N SER A 39 16.52 -5.36 10.51
CA SER A 39 17.11 -4.91 9.24
C SER A 39 16.92 -5.96 8.15
N ARG A 40 17.12 -7.24 8.48
CA ARG A 40 16.85 -8.35 7.56
C ARG A 40 15.37 -8.42 7.17
N SER A 41 14.46 -8.20 8.12
CA SER A 41 13.02 -8.18 7.85
C SER A 41 12.64 -7.07 6.86
N TYR A 42 13.24 -5.88 6.99
CA TYR A 42 13.04 -4.79 6.03
C TYR A 42 13.66 -5.09 4.66
N ALA A 43 14.85 -5.70 4.62
CA ALA A 43 15.46 -6.11 3.36
C ALA A 43 14.60 -7.13 2.59
N PHE A 44 14.02 -8.11 3.28
CA PHE A 44 13.06 -9.04 2.65
C PHE A 44 11.77 -8.34 2.21
N CYS A 45 11.26 -7.36 2.97
CA CYS A 45 10.14 -6.53 2.56
C CYS A 45 10.44 -5.79 1.24
N ASP A 46 11.62 -5.18 1.12
CA ASP A 46 12.04 -4.49 -0.10
C ASP A 46 12.21 -5.45 -1.28
N CYS A 47 12.73 -6.67 -1.05
CA CYS A 47 12.81 -7.70 -2.07
C CYS A 47 11.42 -8.12 -2.58
N ILE A 48 10.44 -8.31 -1.68
CA ILE A 48 9.06 -8.61 -2.06
C ILE A 48 8.46 -7.49 -2.90
N ILE A 49 8.66 -6.23 -2.50
CA ILE A 49 8.21 -5.06 -3.27
C ILE A 49 8.82 -5.08 -4.67
N ALA A 50 10.12 -5.36 -4.80
CA ALA A 50 10.80 -5.43 -6.09
C ALA A 50 10.28 -6.57 -6.98
N ILE A 51 10.02 -7.76 -6.40
CA ILE A 51 9.40 -8.88 -7.12
C ILE A 51 8.00 -8.51 -7.60
N SER A 52 7.19 -7.89 -6.72
CA SER A 52 5.83 -7.47 -7.06
C SER A 52 5.81 -6.42 -8.17
N GLU A 53 6.70 -5.43 -8.11
CA GLU A 53 6.86 -4.44 -9.18
C GLU A 53 7.27 -5.08 -10.50
N PHE A 54 8.24 -6.00 -10.46
CA PHE A 54 8.65 -6.73 -11.65
C PHE A 54 7.50 -7.55 -12.24
N ALA A 55 6.72 -8.24 -11.40
CA ALA A 55 5.54 -8.98 -11.83
C ALA A 55 4.50 -8.06 -12.50
N ARG A 56 4.28 -6.86 -11.94
CA ARG A 56 3.37 -5.86 -12.51
C ARG A 56 3.86 -5.35 -13.87
N GLU A 57 5.11 -4.92 -13.96
CA GLU A 57 5.72 -4.40 -15.19
C GLU A 57 5.74 -5.42 -16.32
N THR A 58 5.95 -6.70 -15.98
CA THR A 58 5.99 -7.80 -16.96
C THR A 58 4.63 -8.47 -17.16
N SER A 59 3.60 -8.06 -16.41
CA SER A 59 2.28 -8.69 -16.39
C SER A 59 2.35 -10.22 -16.14
N ASN A 60 3.26 -10.65 -15.26
CA ASN A 60 3.51 -12.06 -14.96
C ASN A 60 3.20 -12.41 -13.51
N PHE A 61 1.99 -12.94 -13.27
CA PHE A 61 1.53 -13.37 -11.95
C PHE A 61 2.39 -14.47 -11.32
N GLU A 62 2.90 -15.42 -12.09
CA GLU A 62 3.71 -16.55 -11.57
C GLU A 62 4.97 -16.06 -10.84
N THR A 63 5.47 -14.86 -11.17
CA THR A 63 6.61 -14.26 -10.48
C THR A 63 6.32 -13.99 -8.99
N LEU A 64 5.05 -13.77 -8.63
CA LEU A 64 4.64 -13.52 -7.25
C LEU A 64 4.79 -14.75 -6.34
N GLU A 65 4.85 -15.97 -6.88
CA GLU A 65 5.09 -17.19 -6.09
C GLU A 65 6.39 -17.11 -5.28
N ARG A 66 7.36 -16.33 -5.75
CA ARG A 66 8.65 -16.10 -5.09
C ARG A 66 8.54 -15.27 -3.81
N THR A 67 7.44 -14.55 -3.61
CA THR A 67 7.25 -13.68 -2.44
C THR A 67 6.92 -14.45 -1.15
N GLN A 68 6.23 -15.59 -1.28
CA GLN A 68 5.78 -16.40 -0.14
C GLN A 68 6.93 -16.86 0.78
N PRO A 69 8.01 -17.52 0.28
CA PRO A 69 9.10 -17.95 1.16
C PRO A 69 9.82 -16.76 1.82
N LEU A 70 9.84 -15.59 1.17
CA LEU A 70 10.44 -14.38 1.73
C LEU A 70 9.58 -13.77 2.85
N LEU A 71 8.25 -13.76 2.68
CA LEU A 71 7.31 -13.34 3.73
C LEU A 71 7.52 -14.14 5.02
N GLU A 72 7.77 -15.44 4.90
CA GLU A 72 8.06 -16.33 6.04
C GLU A 72 9.37 -16.00 6.76
N GLN A 73 10.31 -15.30 6.12
CA GLN A 73 11.54 -14.84 6.76
C GLN A 73 11.38 -13.52 7.52
N ILE A 74 10.29 -12.77 7.29
CA ILE A 74 10.06 -11.48 7.93
C ILE A 74 9.58 -11.71 9.36
N THR A 75 10.36 -11.23 10.32
CA THR A 75 10.02 -11.33 11.76
C THR A 75 9.44 -10.04 12.33
N ASN A 76 9.71 -8.90 11.67
CA ASN A 76 9.15 -7.60 12.04
C ASN A 76 7.74 -7.42 11.46
N LYS A 77 6.74 -7.21 12.33
CA LYS A 77 5.34 -7.07 11.93
C LYS A 77 5.04 -5.85 11.04
N GLY A 78 5.75 -4.74 11.25
CA GLY A 78 5.62 -3.55 10.39
C GLY A 78 6.13 -3.82 8.98
N ALA A 79 7.27 -4.51 8.85
CA ALA A 79 7.78 -4.96 7.57
C ALA A 79 6.83 -5.97 6.90
N THR A 80 6.24 -6.90 7.65
CA THR A 80 5.25 -7.85 7.11
C THR A 80 4.01 -7.12 6.60
N ALA A 81 3.47 -6.20 7.40
CA ALA A 81 2.32 -5.38 7.05
C ALA A 81 2.55 -4.59 5.77
N ARG A 82 3.73 -3.96 5.63
CA ARG A 82 4.13 -3.20 4.45
C ARG A 82 4.27 -4.08 3.21
N ALA A 83 4.94 -5.23 3.32
CA ALA A 83 5.12 -6.15 2.19
C ALA A 83 3.76 -6.65 1.68
N LEU A 84 2.87 -7.06 2.58
CA LEU A 84 1.54 -7.56 2.24
C LEU A 84 0.64 -6.47 1.65
N SER A 85 0.68 -5.24 2.17
CA SER A 85 -0.12 -4.15 1.62
C SER A 85 0.30 -3.79 0.19
N TYR A 86 1.60 -3.86 -0.12
CA TYR A 86 2.11 -3.65 -1.46
C TYR A 86 1.77 -4.79 -2.41
N LEU A 87 1.91 -6.03 -1.93
CA LEU A 87 1.52 -7.23 -2.67
C LEU A 87 0.03 -7.16 -3.05
N ALA A 88 -0.83 -6.68 -2.14
CA ALA A 88 -2.25 -6.47 -2.42
C ALA A 88 -2.49 -5.52 -3.62
N ILE A 89 -1.76 -4.39 -3.69
CA ILE A 89 -1.84 -3.45 -4.83
C ILE A 89 -1.53 -4.18 -6.14
N VAL A 90 -0.44 -4.94 -6.17
CA VAL A 90 0.00 -5.64 -7.39
C VAL A 90 -0.95 -6.77 -7.77
N LEU A 91 -1.42 -7.56 -6.81
CA LEU A 91 -2.43 -8.59 -7.04
C LEU A 91 -3.69 -7.99 -7.65
N SER A 92 -4.16 -6.86 -7.11
CA SER A 92 -5.29 -6.12 -7.68
C SER A 92 -5.01 -5.66 -9.11
N ALA A 93 -3.81 -5.10 -9.38
CA ALA A 93 -3.38 -4.67 -10.72
C ALA A 93 -3.33 -5.81 -11.75
N LEU A 94 -3.05 -7.03 -11.28
CA LEU A 94 -3.06 -8.24 -12.09
C LEU A 94 -4.43 -8.94 -12.10
N THR A 95 -5.49 -8.30 -11.59
CA THR A 95 -6.88 -8.81 -11.55
C THR A 95 -7.13 -10.02 -10.63
N HIS A 96 -6.27 -10.21 -9.62
CA HIS A 96 -6.39 -11.23 -8.58
C HIS A 96 -7.01 -10.65 -7.30
N GLU A 97 -8.32 -10.34 -7.38
CA GLU A 97 -9.03 -9.57 -6.35
C GLU A 97 -9.15 -10.28 -4.99
N GLU A 98 -9.40 -11.60 -4.99
CA GLU A 98 -9.56 -12.38 -3.75
C GLU A 98 -8.23 -12.47 -2.98
N GLU A 99 -7.13 -12.71 -3.68
CA GLU A 99 -5.80 -12.74 -3.12
C GLU A 99 -5.36 -11.35 -2.65
N ALA A 100 -5.69 -10.30 -3.40
CA ALA A 100 -5.42 -8.92 -3.00
C ALA A 100 -6.13 -8.55 -1.69
N GLU A 101 -7.41 -8.90 -1.57
CA GLU A 101 -8.18 -8.66 -0.36
C GLU A 101 -7.60 -9.44 0.83
N LYS A 102 -7.24 -10.71 0.63
CA LYS A 102 -6.61 -11.52 1.67
C LYS A 102 -5.29 -10.91 2.12
N ALA A 103 -4.42 -10.52 1.19
CA ALA A 103 -3.14 -9.89 1.50
C ALA A 103 -3.33 -8.59 2.28
N LEU A 104 -4.32 -7.77 1.91
CA LEU A 104 -4.64 -6.55 2.65
C LEU A 104 -5.14 -6.86 4.08
N LEU A 105 -6.03 -7.84 4.25
CA LEU A 105 -6.52 -8.25 5.57
C LEU A 105 -5.39 -8.77 6.47
N ASP A 106 -4.49 -9.58 5.91
CA ASP A 106 -3.33 -10.07 6.64
C ASP A 106 -2.39 -8.91 7.00
N ALA A 107 -2.16 -7.94 6.10
CA ALA A 107 -1.38 -6.74 6.38
C ALA A 107 -1.93 -6.00 7.61
N ILE A 108 -3.26 -5.81 7.66
CA ILE A 108 -3.92 -5.15 8.78
C ILE A 108 -3.73 -5.93 10.07
N LYS A 109 -3.90 -7.25 10.04
CA LYS A 109 -3.68 -8.10 11.22
C LYS A 109 -2.28 -7.90 11.78
N TYR A 110 -1.24 -7.93 10.93
CA TYR A 110 0.13 -7.72 11.37
C TYR A 110 0.35 -6.30 11.93
N ALA A 111 -0.19 -5.28 11.28
CA ALA A 111 -0.08 -3.90 11.76
C ALA A 111 -0.76 -3.72 13.13
N SER A 112 -1.98 -4.25 13.31
CA SER A 112 -2.72 -4.20 14.57
C SER A 112 -1.98 -4.85 15.75
N GLU A 113 -1.12 -5.83 15.48
CA GLU A 113 -0.34 -6.51 16.52
C GLU A 113 1.01 -5.82 16.84
N ILE A 114 1.33 -4.68 16.22
CA ILE A 114 2.50 -3.85 16.56
C ILE A 114 2.25 -3.19 17.91
N ARG A 115 3.21 -3.35 18.83
CA ARG A 115 3.07 -2.86 20.22
C ARG A 115 3.21 -1.34 20.33
N ASP A 116 4.18 -0.78 19.63
CA ASP A 116 4.39 0.66 19.65
C ASP A 116 3.25 1.36 18.90
N ASP A 117 2.65 2.36 19.54
CA ASP A 117 1.46 3.03 19.02
C ASP A 117 1.76 3.90 17.79
N PHE A 118 2.99 4.42 17.69
CA PHE A 118 3.44 5.23 16.56
C PHE A 118 3.79 4.35 15.37
N ASP A 119 4.47 3.23 15.59
CA ASP A 119 4.77 2.29 14.51
C ASP A 119 3.51 1.58 14.01
N ARG A 120 2.61 1.19 14.93
CA ARG A 120 1.29 0.61 14.58
C ARG A 120 0.49 1.56 13.72
N ARG A 121 0.50 2.84 14.08
CA ARG A 121 -0.12 3.90 13.29
C ARG A 121 0.40 3.90 11.87
N ASP A 122 1.71 4.04 11.72
CA ASP A 122 2.31 4.29 10.41
C ASP A 122 2.07 3.10 9.48
N ALA A 123 2.12 1.88 10.01
CA ALA A 123 1.74 0.68 9.28
C ALA A 123 0.26 0.70 8.84
N LEU A 124 -0.68 1.04 9.74
CA LEU A 124 -2.11 1.12 9.39
C LEU A 124 -2.41 2.24 8.39
N LEU A 125 -1.64 3.33 8.43
CA LEU A 125 -1.73 4.44 7.48
C LEU A 125 -1.29 4.02 6.09
N ASP A 126 -0.12 3.39 5.98
CA ASP A 126 0.41 2.83 4.74
C ASP A 126 -0.59 1.85 4.11
N ILE A 127 -1.17 0.96 4.92
CA ILE A 127 -2.18 0.00 4.47
C ILE A 127 -3.43 0.71 3.93
N ALA A 128 -3.92 1.73 4.63
CA ALA A 128 -5.07 2.49 4.16
C ALA A 128 -4.78 3.17 2.82
N THR A 129 -3.56 3.69 2.64
CA THR A 129 -3.09 4.23 1.36
C THR A 129 -3.11 3.18 0.26
N SER A 130 -2.51 2.01 0.49
CA SER A 130 -2.53 0.88 -0.44
C SER A 130 -3.95 0.42 -0.80
N ALA A 131 -4.85 0.38 0.18
CA ALA A 131 -6.24 -0.01 -0.02
C ALA A 131 -6.97 0.92 -1.01
N ALA A 132 -6.66 2.21 -1.01
CA ALA A 132 -7.23 3.11 -2.00
C ALA A 132 -6.53 3.07 -3.34
N ASP A 133 -5.23 2.77 -3.40
CA ASP A 133 -4.55 2.59 -4.70
C ASP A 133 -5.17 1.41 -5.45
N MET A 134 -5.62 0.37 -4.73
CA MET A 134 -6.45 -0.71 -5.29
C MET A 134 -7.85 -0.25 -5.74
N SER A 135 -8.32 0.94 -5.36
CA SER A 135 -9.66 1.44 -5.72
C SER A 135 -9.83 1.76 -7.20
N PHE A 136 -8.76 1.83 -7.99
CA PHE A 136 -8.91 1.90 -9.43
C PHE A 136 -9.45 0.58 -10.02
N LEU A 137 -9.40 -0.52 -9.26
CA LEU A 137 -9.58 -1.88 -9.76
C LEU A 137 -10.67 -2.68 -9.02
N LEU A 138 -10.95 -2.37 -7.74
CA LEU A 138 -11.97 -3.04 -6.91
C LEU A 138 -13.27 -2.23 -6.74
N ASN A 139 -14.35 -2.89 -6.29
CA ASN A 139 -15.56 -2.20 -5.84
C ASN A 139 -15.25 -1.26 -4.66
N LYS A 140 -15.23 0.04 -4.93
CA LYS A 140 -14.89 1.15 -4.01
C LYS A 140 -15.57 1.05 -2.63
N ARG A 141 -16.79 0.50 -2.56
CA ARG A 141 -17.55 0.35 -1.32
C ARG A 141 -16.96 -0.71 -0.39
N ARG A 142 -16.45 -1.81 -0.93
CA ARG A 142 -15.83 -2.88 -0.14
C ARG A 142 -14.54 -2.39 0.54
N LEU A 143 -13.76 -1.56 -0.16
CA LEU A 143 -12.54 -0.96 0.36
C LEU A 143 -12.77 0.04 1.49
N VAL A 144 -13.79 0.90 1.37
CA VAL A 144 -14.16 1.81 2.46
C VAL A 144 -14.55 1.04 3.71
N ASN A 145 -15.30 -0.06 3.57
CA ASN A 145 -15.64 -0.91 4.71
C ASN A 145 -14.40 -1.56 5.35
N LEU A 146 -13.46 -2.03 4.54
CA LEU A 146 -12.20 -2.60 5.03
C LEU A 146 -11.36 -1.56 5.79
N GLY A 147 -11.19 -0.35 5.24
CA GLY A 147 -10.47 0.73 5.92
C GLY A 147 -11.16 1.18 7.22
N LEU A 148 -12.49 1.26 7.22
CA LEU A 148 -13.27 1.65 8.41
C LEU A 148 -13.33 0.57 9.50
N GLN A 149 -13.05 -0.69 9.21
CA GLN A 149 -13.11 -1.79 10.18
C GLN A 149 -12.13 -1.59 11.36
N PHE A 150 -11.06 -0.84 11.17
CA PHE A 150 -9.97 -0.68 12.15
C PHE A 150 -9.86 0.73 12.71
N GLN A 151 -10.80 1.60 12.34
CA GLN A 151 -10.81 3.02 12.72
C GLN A 151 -10.76 3.27 14.24
N ASP A 152 -11.24 2.34 15.06
CA ASP A 152 -11.31 2.50 16.52
C ASP A 152 -9.98 2.16 17.21
N GLN A 153 -9.04 1.56 16.47
CA GLN A 153 -7.68 1.32 16.92
C GLN A 153 -6.76 2.52 16.64
N LEU A 154 -7.28 3.53 15.94
CA LEU A 154 -6.53 4.69 15.49
C LEU A 154 -6.67 5.87 16.47
N THR A 155 -5.59 6.65 16.63
CA THR A 155 -5.69 7.96 17.30
C THR A 155 -6.51 8.93 16.45
N LYS A 156 -6.95 10.05 17.04
CA LYS A 156 -7.76 11.05 16.32
C LYS A 156 -7.07 11.56 15.04
N GLY A 157 -5.77 11.84 15.07
CA GLY A 157 -5.06 12.32 13.87
C GLY A 157 -5.08 11.32 12.74
N GLN A 158 -4.92 10.05 13.09
CA GLN A 158 -4.89 8.93 12.15
C GLN A 158 -6.26 8.65 11.56
N LYS A 159 -7.28 8.63 12.42
CA LYS A 159 -8.67 8.46 12.00
C LYS A 159 -9.10 9.59 11.07
N ALA A 160 -8.70 10.83 11.38
CA ALA A 160 -8.93 11.97 10.52
C ALA A 160 -8.28 11.79 9.14
N TYR A 161 -6.99 11.41 9.08
CA TYR A 161 -6.33 11.16 7.81
C TYR A 161 -7.00 10.02 7.03
N LEU A 162 -7.22 8.86 7.66
CA LEU A 162 -7.88 7.70 7.06
C LEU A 162 -9.20 8.10 6.41
N TYR A 163 -10.02 8.86 7.13
CA TYR A 163 -11.32 9.31 6.63
C TYR A 163 -11.17 10.31 5.48
N GLY A 164 -10.24 11.26 5.60
CA GLY A 164 -9.96 12.22 4.54
C GLY A 164 -9.48 11.53 3.27
N TYR A 165 -8.69 10.48 3.40
CA TYR A 165 -8.19 9.71 2.29
C TYR A 165 -9.26 8.79 1.69
N LEU A 166 -10.01 8.03 2.50
CA LEU A 166 -11.16 7.25 2.02
C LEU A 166 -12.25 8.14 1.37
N SER A 167 -12.30 9.43 1.72
CA SER A 167 -13.16 10.38 1.02
C SER A 167 -12.77 10.54 -0.45
N THR A 168 -11.47 10.54 -0.80
CA THR A 168 -11.01 10.73 -2.19
C THR A 168 -11.29 9.49 -3.04
N VAL A 169 -11.39 8.33 -2.39
CA VAL A 169 -11.81 7.06 -3.00
C VAL A 169 -13.27 7.12 -3.46
N LEU A 170 -14.15 7.67 -2.61
CA LEU A 170 -15.58 7.77 -2.88
C LEU A 170 -15.92 9.15 -3.45
N GLN A 171 -16.00 9.28 -4.77
CA GLN A 171 -16.50 10.49 -5.44
C GLN A 171 -18.04 10.57 -5.39
N SER A 172 -18.61 10.47 -4.20
CA SER A 172 -20.04 10.45 -3.92
C SER A 172 -20.37 11.27 -2.67
N GLU A 173 -21.65 11.43 -2.36
CA GLU A 173 -22.12 12.03 -1.10
C GLU A 173 -21.47 11.36 0.12
N GLU A 174 -21.20 10.04 0.03
CA GLU A 174 -20.55 9.28 1.10
C GLU A 174 -19.10 9.69 1.31
N GLY A 175 -18.33 9.97 0.25
CA GLY A 175 -16.99 10.53 0.41
C GLY A 175 -17.03 11.94 0.96
N THR A 176 -17.98 12.77 0.51
CA THR A 176 -18.18 14.11 1.10
C THR A 176 -18.44 14.01 2.60
N GLN A 177 -19.23 13.04 3.04
CA GLN A 177 -19.49 12.78 4.45
C GLN A 177 -18.23 12.32 5.20
N LEU A 178 -17.45 11.40 4.63
CA LEU A 178 -16.16 10.98 5.20
C LEU A 178 -15.18 12.15 5.36
N MET A 179 -15.11 13.05 4.37
CA MET A 179 -14.27 14.25 4.46
C MET A 179 -14.74 15.19 5.58
N ARG A 180 -16.05 15.39 5.74
CA ARG A 180 -16.58 16.20 6.86
C ARG A 180 -16.23 15.58 8.21
N GLU A 181 -16.35 14.27 8.32
CA GLU A 181 -15.98 13.55 9.55
C GLU A 181 -14.48 13.65 9.82
N ALA A 182 -13.64 13.52 8.79
CA ALA A 182 -12.20 13.75 8.89
C ALA A 182 -11.87 15.13 9.47
N MET A 183 -12.47 16.18 8.92
CA MET A 183 -12.29 17.56 9.38
C MET A 183 -12.79 17.76 10.82
N ASN A 184 -13.93 17.16 11.17
CA ASN A 184 -14.46 17.21 12.53
C ASN A 184 -13.51 16.54 13.53
N ILE A 185 -12.99 15.35 13.21
CA ILE A 185 -12.03 14.64 14.06
C ILE A 185 -10.74 15.47 14.21
N ALA A 186 -10.22 16.04 13.11
CA ALA A 186 -9.04 16.90 13.13
C ALA A 186 -9.21 18.12 14.06
N ASN A 187 -10.37 18.77 14.01
CA ASN A 187 -10.69 19.92 14.87
C ASN A 187 -10.74 19.56 16.37
N GLN A 188 -11.02 18.30 16.70
CA GLN A 188 -11.03 17.82 18.09
C GLN A 188 -9.65 17.40 18.62
N ILE A 189 -8.59 17.49 17.81
CA ILE A 189 -7.22 17.20 18.25
C ILE A 189 -6.74 18.34 19.16
N LYS A 190 -6.40 18.00 20.40
CA LYS A 190 -5.93 18.98 21.40
C LYS A 190 -4.49 19.44 21.15
N ASP A 191 -3.62 18.52 20.76
CA ASP A 191 -2.23 18.82 20.45
C ASP A 191 -2.14 19.70 19.18
N PRO A 192 -1.66 20.95 19.28
CA PRO A 192 -1.67 21.87 18.14
C PRO A 192 -0.73 21.45 17.01
N ILE A 193 0.37 20.74 17.31
CA ILE A 193 1.32 20.25 16.31
C ILE A 193 0.64 19.17 15.45
N THR A 194 0.06 18.15 16.08
CA THR A 194 -0.66 17.07 15.40
C THR A 194 -1.85 17.62 14.63
N ARG A 195 -2.62 18.55 15.23
CA ARG A 195 -3.74 19.20 14.55
C ARG A 195 -3.29 19.92 13.29
N SER A 196 -2.21 20.71 13.36
CA SER A 196 -1.69 21.45 12.21
C SER A 196 -1.26 20.52 11.07
N LYS A 197 -0.58 19.41 11.38
CA LYS A 197 -0.14 18.44 10.37
C LYS A 197 -1.32 17.77 9.67
N VAL A 198 -2.27 17.24 10.45
CA VAL A 198 -3.47 16.58 9.93
C VAL A 198 -4.31 17.56 9.10
N SER A 199 -4.46 18.81 9.55
CA SER A 199 -5.17 19.83 8.75
C SER A 199 -4.50 20.13 7.41
N LEU A 200 -3.17 20.14 7.36
CA LEU A 200 -2.43 20.32 6.11
C LEU A 200 -2.64 19.13 5.17
N GLU A 201 -2.55 17.90 5.67
CA GLU A 201 -2.82 16.68 4.92
C GLU A 201 -4.25 16.69 4.35
N LEU A 202 -5.26 16.99 5.17
CA LEU A 202 -6.65 17.08 4.71
C LEU A 202 -6.84 18.18 3.65
N ALA A 203 -6.13 19.30 3.75
CA ALA A 203 -6.16 20.35 2.73
C ALA A 203 -5.63 19.85 1.39
N THR A 204 -4.58 19.02 1.38
CA THR A 204 -4.09 18.41 0.13
C THR A 204 -5.12 17.48 -0.50
N LEU A 205 -5.81 16.68 0.31
CA LEU A 205 -6.85 15.75 -0.15
C LEU A 205 -8.12 16.46 -0.65
N LEU A 206 -8.41 17.65 -0.15
CA LEU A 206 -9.48 18.51 -0.68
C LEU A 206 -9.15 19.03 -2.09
N THR A 207 -7.89 19.34 -2.38
CA THR A 207 -7.52 19.82 -3.72
C THR A 207 -7.63 18.74 -4.80
N SER A 208 -7.52 17.45 -4.44
CA SER A 208 -7.79 16.33 -5.35
C SER A 208 -9.28 16.14 -5.67
N HIS A 209 -10.20 16.68 -4.86
CA HIS A 209 -11.65 16.66 -5.12
C HIS A 209 -12.11 17.75 -6.11
N THR A 210 -11.27 18.72 -6.45
CA THR A 210 -11.66 19.92 -7.22
C THR A 210 -11.17 19.97 -8.66
N LYS A 211 -10.51 18.93 -9.19
CA LYS A 211 -10.24 18.90 -10.64
C LYS A 211 -11.56 18.70 -11.40
N PRO A 212 -11.98 19.67 -12.25
CA PRO A 212 -13.16 19.49 -13.08
C PRO A 212 -12.91 18.32 -14.04
N LEU A 213 -13.95 17.53 -14.30
CA LEU A 213 -14.00 16.68 -15.49
C LEU A 213 -13.80 17.60 -16.70
N GLU A 214 -12.66 17.49 -17.38
CA GLU A 214 -12.53 18.04 -18.73
C GLU A 214 -13.50 17.24 -19.61
N GLU A 215 -14.49 17.94 -20.18
CA GLU A 215 -15.51 17.43 -21.12
C GLU A 215 -14.90 17.00 -22.46
#